data_AF-A0A0Q7SK78-F1
#
_entry.id   AF-A0A0Q7SK78-F1
#
_cell.length_a   1.000
_cell.length_b   1.000
_cell.length_c   1.000
_cell.angle_alpha   90.00
_cell.angle_beta   90.00
_cell.angle_gamma   90.00
#
_symmetry.space_group_name_H-M   'P 1'
#
loop_
_entity.id
_entity.type
_entity.pdbx_description
1 polymer ?
#
loop_
_entity_poly.entity_id
_entity_poly.type
_entity_poly.pdbx_seq_one_letter_code
_entity_poly.pdbx_strand_id
1 'polypeptide(L)'
;MKILIILATFVPSLDGPTFLDVNEVVDVEPDTAKNVVIAGKALFVDKKDDFTAHKVKTATDAQLDAAKKAQAEAKRLAKADPKAD
;
A
#
# COMPACT_ATOMS: atom_id res chain seq x y z
N MET A 1 -10.90 1.12 -9.27
CA MET A 1 -11.23 1.90 -8.06
C MET A 1 -11.49 0.91 -6.95
N LYS A 2 -10.94 1.12 -5.74
CA LYS A 2 -11.11 0.17 -4.64
C LYS A 2 -12.37 0.44 -3.83
N ILE A 3 -13.09 -0.63 -3.55
CA ILE A 3 -14.24 -0.62 -2.65
C ILE A 3 -14.10 -1.72 -1.60
N LEU A 4 -14.61 -1.45 -0.40
CA LEU A 4 -14.76 -2.42 0.68
C LEU A 4 -16.21 -2.92 0.69
N ILE A 5 -16.41 -4.22 0.55
CA ILE A 5 -17.74 -4.83 0.61
C ILE A 5 -18.20 -4.90 2.07
N ILE A 6 -19.37 -4.35 2.36
CA ILE A 6 -19.99 -4.36 3.69
C ILE A 6 -21.21 -5.27 3.77
N LEU A 7 -21.74 -5.69 2.61
CA LEU A 7 -22.82 -6.65 2.49
C LEU A 7 -22.55 -7.57 1.29
N ALA A 8 -22.54 -8.88 1.53
CA ALA A 8 -22.25 -9.86 0.49
C ALA A 8 -23.18 -9.69 -0.73
N THR A 9 -22.59 -9.63 -1.92
CA THR A 9 -23.34 -9.31 -3.15
C THR A 9 -22.65 -9.81 -4.40
N PHE A 10 -23.45 -10.01 -5.44
CA PHE A 10 -22.93 -10.14 -6.80
C PHE A 10 -22.55 -8.77 -7.34
N VAL A 11 -21.38 -8.71 -7.97
CA VAL A 11 -20.85 -7.54 -8.66
C VAL A 11 -20.65 -7.89 -10.14
N PRO A 12 -21.16 -7.10 -11.08
CA PRO A 12 -20.95 -7.34 -12.51
C PRO A 12 -19.46 -7.16 -12.85
N SER A 13 -18.88 -8.14 -13.56
CA SER A 13 -17.52 -8.09 -14.09
C SER A 13 -17.49 -8.59 -15.54
N LEU A 14 -16.38 -8.37 -16.25
CA LEU A 14 -16.20 -8.78 -17.65
C LEU A 14 -16.31 -10.30 -17.85
N ASP A 15 -15.84 -11.08 -16.87
CA ASP A 15 -15.86 -12.55 -16.90
C ASP A 15 -17.17 -13.15 -16.37
N GLY A 16 -18.15 -12.29 -16.06
CA GLY A 16 -19.43 -12.66 -15.48
C GLY A 16 -19.66 -12.06 -14.09
N PRO A 17 -20.85 -12.28 -13.49
CA PRO A 17 -21.14 -11.80 -12.14
C PRO A 17 -20.27 -12.54 -11.12
N THR A 18 -19.47 -11.80 -10.37
CA THR A 18 -18.61 -12.33 -9.30
C THR A 18 -19.30 -12.12 -7.96
N PHE A 19 -19.36 -13.16 -7.15
CA PHE A 19 -19.83 -13.04 -5.77
C PHE A 19 -18.69 -12.55 -4.89
N LEU A 20 -18.96 -11.50 -4.10
CA LEU A 20 -18.00 -10.94 -3.14
C LEU A 20 -18.59 -11.01 -1.73
N ASP A 21 -17.74 -11.39 -0.79
CA ASP A 21 -18.11 -11.53 0.63
C ASP A 21 -17.83 -10.26 1.43
N VAL A 22 -18.39 -10.18 2.64
CA VAL A 22 -18.19 -9.04 3.54
C VAL A 22 -16.71 -8.94 3.96
N ASN A 23 -16.22 -7.71 4.07
CA ASN A 23 -14.84 -7.34 4.38
C ASN A 23 -13.83 -7.60 3.26
N GLU A 24 -14.28 -7.91 2.05
CA GLU A 24 -13.39 -7.96 0.89
C GLU A 24 -13.10 -6.57 0.35
N VAL A 25 -11.82 -6.30 0.07
CA VAL A 25 -11.38 -5.10 -0.65
C VAL A 25 -11.06 -5.51 -2.08
N VAL A 26 -11.84 -4.99 -3.03
CA VAL A 26 -11.71 -5.34 -4.44
C VAL A 26 -11.46 -4.11 -5.30
N ASP A 27 -10.72 -4.30 -6.39
CA ASP A 27 -10.54 -3.29 -7.42
C ASP A 27 -11.55 -3.54 -8.54
N VAL A 28 -12.45 -2.58 -8.75
CA VAL A 28 -13.53 -2.69 -9.76
C VAL A 28 -13.60 -1.44 -10.63
N GLU A 29 -14.31 -1.53 -11.74
CA GLU A 29 -14.55 -0.40 -12.62
C GLU A 29 -15.31 0.74 -11.91
N PRO A 30 -15.09 2.02 -12.28
CA PRO A 30 -15.70 3.16 -11.59
C PRO A 30 -17.23 3.14 -11.54
N ASP A 31 -17.88 2.69 -12.62
CA ASP A 31 -19.34 2.65 -12.69
C ASP A 31 -19.91 1.52 -11.82
N THR A 32 -19.26 0.36 -11.84
CA THR A 32 -19.55 -0.74 -10.92
C THR A 32 -19.37 -0.32 -9.46
N ALA A 33 -18.26 0.35 -9.13
CA ALA A 33 -18.02 0.89 -7.79
C ALA A 33 -19.14 1.81 -7.33
N LYS A 34 -19.52 2.80 -8.16
CA LYS A 34 -20.62 3.72 -7.85
C LYS A 34 -21.93 2.99 -7.63
N ASN A 35 -22.30 2.04 -8.49
CA ASN A 35 -23.55 1.30 -8.39
C ASN A 35 -23.63 0.49 -7.09
N VAL A 36 -22.56 -0.21 -6.73
CA VAL A 36 -22.50 -1.05 -5.52
C VAL A 36 -22.52 -0.18 -4.25
N VAL A 37 -21.84 0.97 -4.27
CA VAL A 37 -21.84 1.93 -3.15
C VAL A 37 -23.21 2.61 -3.00
N ILE A 38 -23.83 3.08 -4.08
CA ILE A 38 -25.17 3.70 -4.07
C ILE A 38 -26.21 2.70 -3.57
N ALA A 39 -26.07 1.42 -3.90
CA ALA A 39 -26.92 0.35 -3.39
C ALA A 39 -26.70 0.05 -1.89
N GLY A 40 -25.76 0.72 -1.22
CA GLY A 40 -25.47 0.56 0.20
C GLY A 40 -24.72 -0.73 0.55
N LYS A 41 -24.05 -1.35 -0.44
CA LYS A 41 -23.40 -2.67 -0.28
C LYS A 41 -21.88 -2.59 -0.12
N ALA A 42 -21.29 -1.43 -0.42
CA ALA A 42 -19.85 -1.19 -0.30
C ALA A 42 -19.53 0.24 0.12
N LEU A 43 -18.28 0.47 0.52
CA LEU A 43 -17.70 1.78 0.82
C LEU A 43 -16.53 2.06 -0.13
N PHE A 44 -16.33 3.32 -0.53
CA PHE A 44 -15.11 3.71 -1.24
C PHE A 44 -13.92 3.64 -0.29
N VAL A 45 -12.81 3.07 -0.77
CA VAL A 45 -11.53 3.09 -0.06
C VAL A 45 -10.72 4.26 -0.60
N ASP A 46 -10.46 5.28 0.23
CA ASP A 46 -9.53 6.35 -0.13
C ASP A 46 -8.09 5.79 -0.14
N LYS A 47 -7.24 6.37 -0.98
CA LYS A 47 -5.84 5.96 -1.14
C LYS A 47 -5.03 6.07 0.16
N LYS A 48 -5.48 6.91 1.10
CA LYS A 48 -4.87 7.05 2.44
C LYS A 48 -5.21 5.89 3.38
N ASP A 49 -6.36 5.26 3.18
CA ASP A 49 -6.86 4.15 4.01
C ASP A 49 -6.60 2.79 3.35
N ASP A 50 -6.02 2.79 2.15
CA ASP A 50 -5.63 1.59 1.43
C ASP A 50 -4.36 0.98 2.04
N PHE A 51 -4.56 0.07 3.00
CA PHE A 51 -3.48 -0.71 3.63
C PHE A 51 -2.64 -1.51 2.62
N THR A 52 -3.16 -1.80 1.42
CA THR A 52 -2.42 -2.50 0.36
C THR A 52 -1.59 -1.55 -0.52
N ALA A 53 -1.84 -0.24 -0.47
CA ALA A 53 -1.05 0.76 -1.21
C ALA A 53 0.35 0.94 -0.61
N HIS A 54 0.50 0.71 0.70
CA HIS A 54 1.78 0.74 1.37
C HIS A 54 2.54 -0.57 1.13
N LYS A 55 3.15 -0.70 -0.06
CA LYS A 55 4.27 -1.64 -0.23
C LYS A 55 5.29 -1.33 0.86
N VAL A 56 5.50 -2.27 1.78
CA VAL A 56 6.64 -2.26 2.69
C VAL A 56 7.89 -2.13 1.83
N LYS A 57 8.47 -0.92 1.76
CA LYS A 57 9.73 -0.69 1.05
C LYS A 57 10.85 -1.17 1.95
N THR A 58 11.09 -2.48 1.99
CA THR A 58 12.33 -3.01 2.53
C THR A 58 13.47 -2.50 1.65
N ALA A 59 14.42 -1.78 2.25
CA ALA A 59 15.63 -1.36 1.56
C ALA A 59 16.30 -2.59 0.93
N THR A 60 16.71 -2.49 -0.33
CA THR A 60 17.42 -3.60 -0.99
C THR A 60 18.79 -3.80 -0.31
N ASP A 61 19.35 -5.00 -0.40
CA ASP A 61 20.65 -5.30 0.22
C ASP A 61 21.74 -4.31 -0.21
N ALA A 62 21.70 -3.85 -1.47
CA ALA A 62 22.61 -2.81 -1.98
C ALA A 62 22.47 -1.46 -1.25
N GLN A 63 21.25 -1.05 -0.90
CA GLN A 63 20.99 0.18 -0.15
C GLN A 63 21.41 0.05 1.31
N LEU A 64 21.23 -1.13 1.91
CA LEU A 64 21.73 -1.43 3.25
C LEU A 64 23.26 -1.44 3.31
N ASP A 65 23.92 -2.03 2.32
CA ASP A 65 25.38 -2.06 2.23
C ASP A 65 25.98 -0.65 2.02
N ALA A 66 25.36 0.16 1.17
CA ALA A 66 25.75 1.56 0.98
C ALA A 66 25.58 2.37 2.27
N ALA A 67 24.48 2.19 2.99
CA ALA A 67 24.25 2.86 4.28
C ALA A 67 25.26 2.43 5.35
N LYS A 68 25.61 1.14 5.42
CA LYS A 68 26.64 0.62 6.33
C LYS A 68 28.02 1.19 6.02
N LYS A 69 28.41 1.25 4.74
CA LYS A 69 29.68 1.84 4.32
C LYS A 69 29.75 3.33 4.65
N ALA A 70 28.68 4.08 4.35
CA ALA A 70 28.59 5.49 4.70
C ALA A 70 28.67 5.73 6.21
N GLN A 71 28.03 4.90 7.04
CA GLN A 71 28.16 4.99 8.50
C GLN A 71 29.56 4.63 9.00
N ALA A 72 30.21 3.64 8.40
CA ALA A 72 31.57 3.25 8.76
C ALA A 72 32.58 4.37 8.42
N GLU A 73 32.41 5.01 7.28
CA GLU A 73 33.23 6.15 6.83
C GLU A 73 32.99 7.39 7.68
N ALA A 74 31.72 7.71 8.00
CA ALA A 74 31.38 8.78 8.93
C ALA A 74 31.97 8.55 10.34
N LYS A 75 31.96 7.30 10.84
CA LYS A 75 32.61 6.95 12.11
C LYS A 75 34.13 7.05 12.04
N ARG A 76 34.74 6.77 10.89
CA ARG A 76 36.18 6.90 10.69
C ARG A 76 36.60 8.37 10.65
N LEU A 77 35.85 9.22 9.96
CA LEU A 77 36.07 10.67 9.93
C LEU A 77 35.87 11.29 11.31
N ALA A 78 34.81 10.92 12.03
CA ALA A 78 34.56 11.39 13.40
C ALA A 78 35.64 10.93 14.42
N LYS A 79 36.37 9.84 14.13
CA LYS A 79 37.52 9.39 14.93
C LYS A 79 38.85 10.00 14.48
N ALA A 80 38.91 10.54 13.26
CA ALA A 80 40.10 11.18 12.69
C ALA A 80 40.23 12.66 13.09
N ASP A 81 39.16 13.26 13.66
CA ASP A 81 39.20 14.57 14.31
C ASP A 81 39.19 14.50 15.86
N PRO A 82 40.25 13.99 16.52
CA PRO A 82 40.55 14.39 17.88
C PRO A 82 41.43 15.65 17.82
N LYS A 83 40.80 16.82 17.99
CA LYS A 83 41.38 18.16 18.22
C LYS A 83 41.93 18.93 17.01
N ALA A 84 41.14 19.90 16.56
CA ALA A 84 41.66 21.24 16.30
C ALA A 84 41.48 22.07 17.60
N ASP A 85 42.42 21.92 18.53
CA ASP A 85 42.71 22.88 19.61
C ASP A 85 44.08 23.51 19.31
#